data_AF-U5HJU7-F1
#
_entry.id   AF-U5HJU7-F1
#
_cell.length_a   1.000
_cell.length_b   1.000
_cell.length_c   1.000
_cell.angle_alpha   90.00
_cell.angle_beta   90.00
_cell.angle_gamma   90.00
#
_symmetry.space_group_name_H-M   'P 1'
#
loop_
_entity.id
_entity.type
_entity.pdbx_description
1 polymer ?
#
loop_
_entity_poly.entity_id
_entity_poly.type
_entity_poly.pdbx_seq_one_letter_code
_entity_poly.pdbx_strand_id
1 'polypeptide(L)'
;LRHLCQCSVALRKLHREVIAYKTSREILLSTRRGRGGSTLGQREANKARKTEVKTHSGAEKARNAYNKAVNAFRTAGGSSPSHVLNNLPSVGSLASILDLEDTDLFWQDGFFPHVEAAWATDPWVKRGIVAVRDLDRAAEEFARIGAEVRQTLAWLEDEHDLISSRQTLWLSAT
;
A
#
# COMPACT_ATOMS: atom_id res chain seq x y z
N LEU A 1 -27.33 -16.01 -4.32
CA LEU A 1 -26.50 -15.50 -3.20
C LEU A 1 -25.04 -16.00 -3.23
N ARG A 2 -24.75 -17.31 -3.28
CA ARG A 2 -23.37 -17.84 -3.30
C ARG A 2 -22.45 -17.20 -4.36
N HIS A 3 -22.90 -17.15 -5.62
CA HIS A 3 -22.14 -16.57 -6.72
C HIS A 3 -21.91 -15.06 -6.58
N LEU A 4 -22.86 -14.37 -5.93
CA LEU A 4 -22.76 -12.94 -5.64
C LEU A 4 -21.68 -12.66 -4.57
N CYS A 5 -21.66 -13.45 -3.49
CA CYS A 5 -20.59 -13.39 -2.49
C CYS A 5 -19.22 -13.73 -3.08
N GLN A 6 -19.14 -14.65 -4.04
CA GLN A 6 -17.89 -14.95 -4.73
C GLN A 6 -17.38 -13.76 -5.54
N CYS A 7 -18.28 -13.02 -6.19
CA CYS A 7 -17.92 -11.79 -6.89
C CYS A 7 -17.40 -10.72 -5.92
N SER A 8 -18.06 -10.51 -4.77
CA SER A 8 -17.62 -9.52 -3.77
C SER A 8 -16.23 -9.83 -3.21
N VAL A 9 -15.97 -11.10 -2.87
CA VAL A 9 -14.67 -11.55 -2.38
C VAL A 9 -13.59 -11.38 -3.46
N ALA A 10 -13.91 -11.71 -4.72
CA ALA A 10 -12.97 -11.55 -5.82
C ALA A 10 -12.69 -10.07 -6.15
N LEU A 11 -13.70 -9.20 -6.08
CA LEU A 11 -13.57 -7.75 -6.29
C LEU A 11 -12.66 -7.12 -5.22
N ARG A 12 -12.92 -7.42 -3.93
CA ARG A 12 -12.04 -6.94 -2.83
C ARG A 12 -10.60 -7.44 -2.95
N LYS A 13 -10.42 -8.66 -3.47
CA LYS A 13 -9.07 -9.17 -3.76
C LYS A 13 -8.43 -8.39 -4.90
N LEU A 14 -9.18 -8.12 -5.97
CA LEU A 14 -8.73 -7.29 -7.08
C LEU A 14 -8.32 -5.88 -6.60
N HIS A 15 -9.14 -5.20 -5.81
CA HIS A 15 -8.81 -3.87 -5.26
C HIS A 15 -7.48 -3.88 -4.51
N ARG A 16 -7.30 -4.84 -3.60
CA ARG A 16 -6.06 -4.97 -2.82
C ARG A 16 -4.83 -5.17 -3.70
N GLU A 17 -4.91 -6.04 -4.69
CA GLU A 17 -3.78 -6.31 -5.58
C GLU A 17 -3.48 -5.12 -6.51
N VAL A 18 -4.51 -4.41 -6.98
CA VAL A 18 -4.32 -3.19 -7.80
C VAL A 18 -3.71 -2.06 -6.96
N ILE A 19 -4.16 -1.85 -5.72
CA ILE A 19 -3.57 -0.87 -4.80
C ILE A 19 -2.11 -1.24 -4.50
N ALA A 20 -1.82 -2.52 -4.24
CA ALA A 20 -0.45 -3.00 -4.04
C ALA A 20 0.43 -2.77 -5.29
N TYR A 21 -0.14 -2.94 -6.48
CA TYR A 21 0.56 -2.63 -7.72
C TYR A 21 0.79 -1.12 -7.89
N LYS A 22 -0.24 -0.26 -7.74
CA LYS A 22 -0.14 1.20 -7.78
C LYS A 22 0.96 1.72 -6.83
N THR A 23 0.93 1.28 -5.58
CA THR A 23 1.92 1.67 -4.56
C THR A 23 3.34 1.20 -4.90
N SER A 24 3.51 -0.04 -5.36
CA SER A 24 4.84 -0.54 -5.79
C SER A 24 5.43 0.23 -6.97
N ARG A 25 4.57 0.66 -7.91
CA ARG A 25 4.96 1.46 -9.07
C ARG A 25 5.31 2.90 -8.68
N GLU A 26 4.57 3.50 -7.74
CA GLU A 26 4.83 4.85 -7.24
C GLU A 26 6.22 4.99 -6.59
N ILE A 27 6.69 3.95 -5.88
CA ILE A 27 8.06 3.92 -5.32
C ILE A 27 9.11 4.06 -6.43
N LEU A 28 8.88 3.44 -7.58
CA LEU A 28 9.80 3.52 -8.72
C LEU A 28 9.67 4.83 -9.49
N LEU A 29 8.48 5.43 -9.53
CA LEU A 29 8.25 6.72 -10.19
C LEU A 29 8.82 7.88 -9.37
N SER A 30 8.60 7.89 -8.05
CA SER A 30 9.13 8.91 -7.13
C SER A 30 10.66 8.95 -7.06
N THR A 31 11.32 7.88 -7.49
CA THR A 31 12.79 7.74 -7.48
C THR A 31 13.42 7.89 -8.86
N ARG A 32 12.61 8.05 -9.92
CA ARG A 32 13.09 8.27 -11.28
C ARG A 32 13.51 9.74 -11.44
N ARG A 33 14.78 9.96 -11.83
CA ARG A 33 15.43 11.29 -11.97
C ARG A 33 14.51 12.36 -12.59
N GLY A 34 14.38 13.48 -11.88
CA GLY A 34 13.72 14.69 -12.38
C GLY A 34 13.38 15.74 -11.32
N ARG A 35 13.20 15.37 -10.04
CA ARG A 35 12.94 16.32 -8.94
C ARG A 35 13.52 15.83 -7.61
N GLY A 36 14.83 16.02 -7.40
CA GLY A 36 15.42 16.29 -6.09
C GLY A 36 15.22 15.35 -4.88
N GLY A 37 14.70 14.12 -4.99
CA GLY A 37 14.46 13.23 -3.84
C GLY A 37 15.17 11.88 -4.00
N SER A 38 15.94 11.49 -2.98
CA SER A 38 16.76 10.27 -2.82
C SER A 38 16.84 9.25 -3.99
N THR A 39 18.05 9.09 -4.53
CA THR A 39 18.39 7.96 -5.39
C THR A 39 18.31 6.66 -4.59
N LEU A 40 17.28 5.83 -4.83
CA LEU A 40 17.33 4.42 -4.43
C LEU A 40 18.62 3.80 -4.98
N GLY A 41 19.44 3.22 -4.10
CA GLY A 41 20.61 2.46 -4.51
C GLY A 41 20.23 1.29 -5.42
N GLN A 42 21.16 0.80 -6.24
CA GLN A 42 20.91 -0.25 -7.24
C GLN A 42 20.23 -1.51 -6.66
N ARG A 43 20.60 -1.90 -5.43
CA ARG A 43 19.99 -3.02 -4.71
C ARG A 43 18.50 -2.80 -4.43
N GLU A 44 18.15 -1.63 -3.89
CA GLU A 44 16.78 -1.29 -3.54
C GLU A 44 15.92 -1.04 -4.79
N ALA A 45 16.49 -0.43 -5.84
CA ALA A 45 15.84 -0.30 -7.13
C ALA A 45 15.49 -1.68 -7.74
N ASN A 46 16.41 -2.64 -7.68
CA ASN A 46 16.17 -4.00 -8.14
C ASN A 46 15.10 -4.72 -7.30
N LYS A 47 15.08 -4.51 -5.99
CA LYS A 47 14.05 -5.06 -5.09
C LYS A 47 12.68 -4.47 -5.39
N ALA A 48 12.60 -3.16 -5.61
CA ALA A 48 11.37 -2.46 -5.98
C ALA A 48 10.83 -2.97 -7.32
N ARG A 49 11.68 -3.13 -8.36
CA ARG A 49 11.28 -3.72 -9.65
C ARG A 49 10.77 -5.16 -9.53
N LYS A 50 11.44 -6.01 -8.75
CA LYS A 50 10.96 -7.37 -8.48
C LYS A 50 9.57 -7.36 -7.81
N THR A 51 9.36 -6.41 -6.91
CA THR A 51 8.07 -6.23 -6.23
C THR A 51 7.00 -5.78 -7.21
N GLU A 52 7.29 -4.80 -8.07
CA GLU A 52 6.38 -4.31 -9.12
C GLU A 52 5.94 -5.43 -10.08
N VAL A 53 6.89 -6.24 -10.57
CA VAL A 53 6.55 -7.37 -11.46
C VAL A 53 5.65 -8.38 -10.74
N LYS A 54 5.94 -8.66 -9.48
CA LYS A 54 5.13 -9.57 -8.66
C LYS A 54 3.72 -9.03 -8.45
N THR A 55 3.57 -7.78 -8.04
CA THR A 55 2.26 -7.14 -7.79
C THR A 55 1.47 -6.98 -9.09
N HIS A 56 2.10 -6.63 -10.21
CA HIS A 56 1.46 -6.64 -11.53
C HIS A 56 0.88 -8.01 -11.88
N SER A 57 1.67 -9.08 -11.73
CA SER A 57 1.20 -10.44 -12.00
C SER A 57 0.09 -10.88 -11.04
N GLY A 58 0.13 -10.41 -9.79
CA GLY A 58 -0.91 -10.64 -8.78
C GLY A 58 -2.23 -9.97 -9.14
N ALA A 59 -2.18 -8.71 -9.57
CA ALA A 59 -3.32 -7.94 -10.03
C ALA A 59 -3.97 -8.57 -11.28
N GLU A 60 -3.17 -9.00 -12.26
CA GLU A 60 -3.66 -9.73 -13.44
C GLU A 60 -4.37 -11.04 -13.07
N LYS A 61 -3.79 -11.83 -12.15
CA LYS A 61 -4.42 -13.05 -11.65
C LYS A 61 -5.74 -12.75 -10.94
N ALA A 62 -5.78 -11.73 -10.09
CA ALA A 62 -6.99 -11.32 -9.39
C ALA A 62 -8.07 -10.82 -10.34
N ARG A 63 -7.68 -10.09 -11.41
CA ARG A 63 -8.58 -9.61 -12.47
C ARG A 63 -9.25 -10.78 -13.18
N ASN A 64 -8.46 -11.76 -13.60
CA ASN A 64 -8.98 -12.95 -14.27
C ASN A 64 -9.90 -13.76 -13.34
N ALA A 65 -9.56 -13.88 -12.05
CA ALA A 65 -10.41 -14.53 -11.06
C ALA A 65 -11.73 -13.80 -10.83
N TYR A 66 -11.71 -12.47 -10.77
CA TYR A 66 -12.91 -11.63 -10.69
C TYR A 66 -13.78 -11.81 -11.93
N ASN A 67 -13.24 -11.63 -13.13
CA ASN A 67 -13.99 -11.80 -14.38
C ASN A 67 -14.60 -13.21 -14.47
N LYS A 68 -13.88 -14.24 -14.02
CA LYS A 68 -14.41 -15.62 -13.93
C LYS A 68 -15.58 -15.72 -12.96
N ALA A 69 -15.50 -15.10 -11.78
CA ALA A 69 -16.59 -15.08 -10.80
C ALA A 69 -17.82 -14.34 -11.34
N VAL A 70 -17.62 -13.18 -11.98
CA VAL A 70 -18.69 -12.41 -12.62
C VAL A 70 -19.37 -13.20 -13.72
N ASN A 71 -18.59 -13.88 -14.58
CA ASN A 71 -19.15 -14.71 -15.64
C ASN A 71 -19.92 -15.90 -15.07
N ALA A 72 -19.42 -16.55 -14.01
CA ALA A 72 -20.16 -17.61 -13.32
C ALA A 72 -21.46 -17.10 -12.68
N PHE A 73 -21.47 -15.87 -12.17
CA PHE A 73 -22.69 -15.24 -11.67
C PHE A 73 -23.69 -14.96 -12.79
N ARG A 74 -23.23 -14.46 -13.95
CA ARG A 74 -24.06 -14.23 -15.15
C ARG A 74 -24.65 -15.54 -15.68
N THR A 75 -23.88 -16.61 -15.74
CA THR A 75 -24.37 -17.91 -16.26
C THR A 75 -25.31 -18.61 -15.29
N ALA A 76 -25.08 -18.49 -13.97
CA ALA A 76 -25.97 -19.06 -12.96
C ALA A 76 -27.25 -18.24 -12.74
N GLY A 77 -27.20 -16.94 -13.04
CA GLY A 77 -28.29 -15.99 -12.84
C GLY A 77 -29.16 -15.85 -14.08
N GLY A 78 -30.02 -16.84 -14.36
CA GLY A 78 -30.94 -16.80 -15.51
C GLY A 78 -31.86 -15.56 -15.55
N SER A 79 -32.14 -14.93 -14.39
CA SER A 79 -32.94 -13.70 -14.25
C SER A 79 -32.43 -12.79 -13.11
N SER A 80 -31.11 -12.65 -12.99
CA SER A 80 -30.53 -11.73 -11.99
C SER A 80 -30.97 -10.28 -12.27
N PRO A 81 -31.28 -9.47 -11.24
CA PRO A 81 -31.70 -8.08 -11.44
C PRO A 81 -30.63 -7.30 -12.22
N SER A 82 -31.04 -6.63 -13.30
CA SER A 82 -30.13 -5.89 -14.19
C SER A 82 -29.27 -4.86 -13.46
N HIS A 83 -29.80 -4.27 -12.38
CA HIS A 83 -29.07 -3.30 -11.56
C HIS A 83 -27.83 -3.90 -10.86
N VAL A 84 -27.89 -5.16 -10.40
CA VAL A 84 -26.76 -5.84 -9.77
C VAL A 84 -25.68 -6.15 -10.82
N LEU A 85 -26.10 -6.53 -12.02
CA LEU A 85 -25.19 -6.82 -13.13
C LEU A 85 -24.47 -5.56 -13.63
N ASN A 86 -25.15 -4.41 -13.61
CA ASN A 86 -24.55 -3.12 -13.98
C ASN A 86 -23.44 -2.70 -13.00
N ASN A 87 -23.59 -3.03 -11.70
CA ASN A 87 -22.58 -2.74 -10.68
C ASN A 87 -21.39 -3.70 -10.69
N LEU A 88 -21.41 -4.75 -11.54
CA LEU A 88 -20.33 -5.72 -11.69
C LEU A 88 -19.81 -5.75 -13.14
N PRO A 89 -19.16 -4.65 -13.60
CA PRO A 89 -18.58 -4.62 -14.94
C PRO A 89 -17.45 -5.65 -15.05
N SER A 90 -17.32 -6.24 -16.25
CA SER A 90 -16.13 -7.04 -16.58
C SER A 90 -14.96 -6.08 -16.81
N VAL A 91 -13.82 -6.36 -16.20
CA VAL A 91 -12.63 -5.52 -16.39
C VAL A 91 -11.87 -5.98 -17.63
N GLY A 92 -11.69 -5.09 -18.61
CA GLY A 92 -10.98 -5.38 -19.85
C GLY A 92 -9.46 -5.50 -19.68
N SER A 93 -8.81 -4.47 -19.14
CA SER A 93 -7.36 -4.48 -18.91
C SER A 93 -7.00 -3.98 -17.51
N LEU A 94 -5.80 -4.33 -17.03
CA LEU A 94 -5.31 -3.74 -15.78
C LEU A 94 -5.04 -2.24 -15.95
N ALA A 95 -4.55 -1.82 -17.13
CA ALA A 95 -4.32 -0.41 -17.45
C ALA A 95 -5.60 0.43 -17.29
N SER A 96 -6.75 -0.06 -17.76
CA SER A 96 -8.02 0.66 -17.61
C SER A 96 -8.46 0.85 -16.16
N ILE A 97 -8.01 0.01 -15.22
CA ILE A 97 -8.29 0.20 -13.78
C ILE A 97 -7.37 1.27 -13.18
N LEU A 98 -6.12 1.33 -13.65
CA LEU A 98 -5.12 2.23 -13.07
C LEU A 98 -5.50 3.69 -13.26
N ASP A 99 -6.14 3.99 -14.39
CA ASP A 99 -6.57 5.34 -14.78
C ASP A 99 -7.92 5.75 -14.15
N LEU A 100 -8.59 4.85 -13.41
CA LEU A 100 -9.82 5.19 -12.70
C LEU A 100 -9.53 6.14 -11.53
N GLU A 101 -10.39 7.15 -11.40
CA GLU A 101 -10.42 8.05 -10.25
C GLU A 101 -10.79 7.28 -8.98
N ASP A 102 -10.31 7.71 -7.81
CA ASP A 102 -10.60 7.08 -6.52
C ASP A 102 -12.10 7.13 -6.12
N THR A 103 -12.89 7.95 -6.82
CA THR A 103 -14.35 8.07 -6.65
C THR A 103 -15.14 7.14 -7.57
N ASP A 104 -14.48 6.46 -8.52
CA ASP A 104 -15.12 5.57 -9.48
C ASP A 104 -15.88 4.43 -8.77
N LEU A 105 -17.04 4.06 -9.33
CA LEU A 105 -17.89 3.01 -8.78
C LEU A 105 -17.16 1.66 -8.64
N PHE A 106 -16.16 1.41 -9.48
CA PHE A 106 -15.29 0.24 -9.36
C PHE A 106 -14.72 0.10 -7.95
N TRP A 107 -14.23 1.19 -7.35
CA TRP A 107 -13.61 1.16 -6.02
C TRP A 107 -14.60 0.98 -4.88
N GLN A 108 -15.90 1.07 -5.17
CA GLN A 108 -16.94 0.73 -4.22
C GLN A 108 -17.07 -0.79 -4.14
N ASP A 109 -17.51 -1.29 -3.00
CA ASP A 109 -17.61 -2.74 -2.74
C ASP A 109 -18.69 -3.45 -3.59
N GLY A 110 -19.27 -2.77 -4.59
CA GLY A 110 -20.27 -3.26 -5.56
C GLY A 110 -21.65 -3.59 -4.99
N PHE A 111 -21.73 -3.86 -3.67
CA PHE A 111 -22.91 -4.42 -3.01
C PHE A 111 -23.45 -3.55 -1.88
N PHE A 112 -22.57 -2.85 -1.18
CA PHE A 112 -22.92 -1.92 -0.11
C PHE A 112 -22.40 -0.55 -0.50
N PRO A 113 -23.18 0.23 -1.27
CA PRO A 113 -22.86 1.62 -1.48
C PRO A 113 -22.87 2.29 -0.10
N HIS A 114 -21.71 2.60 0.46
CA HIS A 114 -21.57 3.62 1.50
C HIS A 114 -21.73 5.02 0.87
N VAL A 115 -22.64 5.16 -0.10
CA VAL A 115 -22.83 6.35 -0.95
C VAL A 115 -23.18 7.58 -0.10
N GLU A 116 -23.74 7.37 1.09
CA GLU A 116 -24.09 8.46 2.01
C GLU A 116 -23.03 8.70 3.10
N ALA A 117 -22.04 7.81 3.26
CA ALA A 117 -21.06 7.96 4.32
C ALA A 117 -19.99 8.98 3.91
N ALA A 118 -19.85 10.06 4.69
CA ALA A 118 -18.94 11.15 4.36
C ALA A 118 -17.48 10.70 4.20
N TRP A 119 -17.02 9.69 4.95
CA TRP A 119 -15.67 9.13 4.79
C TRP A 119 -15.44 8.46 3.43
N ALA A 120 -16.50 8.00 2.75
CA ALA A 120 -16.44 7.34 1.46
C ALA A 120 -16.58 8.34 0.28
N THR A 121 -17.26 9.46 0.48
CA THR A 121 -17.60 10.41 -0.60
C THR A 121 -16.99 11.79 -0.47
N ASP A 122 -16.91 12.37 0.74
CA ASP A 122 -16.42 13.74 0.94
C ASP A 122 -14.87 13.81 0.85
N PRO A 123 -14.32 14.56 -0.14
CA PRO A 123 -12.88 14.73 -0.28
C PRO A 123 -12.20 15.40 0.93
N TRP A 124 -12.92 16.22 1.71
CA TRP A 124 -12.38 16.85 2.91
C TRP A 124 -12.28 15.86 4.07
N VAL A 125 -13.28 15.00 4.26
CA VAL A 125 -13.22 13.94 5.28
C VAL A 125 -12.10 12.95 4.96
N LYS A 126 -11.96 12.54 3.70
CA LYS A 126 -10.83 11.68 3.27
C LYS A 126 -9.48 12.34 3.56
N ARG A 127 -9.32 13.62 3.22
CA ARG A 127 -8.10 14.39 3.52
C ARG A 127 -7.85 14.50 5.03
N GLY A 128 -8.90 14.73 5.82
CA GLY A 128 -8.80 14.77 7.28
C GLY A 128 -8.32 13.44 7.87
N ILE A 129 -8.86 12.30 7.42
CA ILE A 129 -8.43 10.97 7.85
C ILE A 129 -6.94 10.74 7.53
N VAL A 130 -6.51 11.11 6.33
CA VAL A 130 -5.09 11.01 5.94
C VAL A 130 -4.23 11.91 6.83
N ALA A 131 -4.64 13.16 7.07
CA ALA A 131 -3.89 14.10 7.91
C ALA A 131 -3.74 13.61 9.36
N VAL A 132 -4.80 13.04 9.96
CA VAL A 132 -4.73 12.45 11.31
C VAL A 132 -3.77 11.27 11.34
N ARG A 133 -3.86 10.35 10.36
CA ARG A 133 -2.94 9.22 10.27
C ARG A 133 -1.48 9.66 10.10
N ASP A 134 -1.25 10.69 9.29
CA ASP A 134 0.09 11.20 9.03
C ASP A 134 0.66 11.92 10.28
N LEU A 135 -0.18 12.57 11.08
CA LEU A 135 0.19 13.12 12.38
C LEU A 135 0.59 12.02 13.38
N ASP A 136 -0.19 10.96 13.49
CA ASP A 136 0.13 9.81 14.34
C ASP A 136 1.45 9.17 13.91
N ARG A 137 1.66 9.03 12.59
CA ARG A 137 2.91 8.50 12.04
C ARG A 137 4.10 9.39 12.35
N ALA A 138 3.95 10.71 12.29
CA ALA A 138 5.01 11.64 12.65
C ALA A 138 5.38 11.50 14.14
N ALA A 139 4.40 11.36 15.04
CA ALA A 139 4.65 11.15 16.46
C ALA A 139 5.42 9.84 16.74
N GLU A 140 5.07 8.75 16.07
CA GLU A 140 5.81 7.48 16.13
C GLU A 140 7.27 7.65 15.67
N GLU A 141 7.48 8.36 14.56
CA GLU A 141 8.81 8.59 14.01
C GLU A 141 9.69 9.43 14.94
N PHE A 142 9.13 10.48 15.57
CA PHE A 142 9.83 11.25 16.59
C PHE A 142 10.27 10.39 17.78
N ALA A 143 9.39 9.50 18.25
CA ALA A 143 9.72 8.59 19.34
C ALA A 143 10.85 7.61 18.94
N ARG A 144 10.80 7.10 17.71
CA ARG A 144 11.83 6.21 17.15
C ARG A 144 13.19 6.90 17.04
N ILE A 145 13.23 8.09 16.43
CA ILE A 145 14.47 8.89 16.33
C ILE A 145 15.02 9.18 17.72
N GLY A 146 14.16 9.55 18.68
CA GLY A 146 14.59 9.77 20.06
C GLY A 146 15.22 8.54 20.71
N ALA A 147 14.73 7.34 20.40
CA ALA A 147 15.34 6.09 20.88
C ALA A 147 16.70 5.82 20.21
N GLU A 148 16.82 6.04 18.91
CA GLU A 148 18.07 5.89 18.16
C GLU A 148 19.16 6.87 18.65
N VAL A 149 18.79 8.11 18.96
CA VAL A 149 19.70 9.10 19.56
C VAL A 149 20.20 8.65 20.92
N ARG A 150 19.31 8.20 21.82
CA ARG A 150 19.72 7.70 23.14
C ARG A 150 20.64 6.48 23.04
N GLN A 151 20.35 5.56 22.12
CA GLN A 151 21.19 4.39 21.88
C GLN A 151 22.60 4.80 21.40
N THR A 152 22.66 5.80 20.52
CA THR A 152 23.94 6.30 20.00
C THR A 152 24.77 6.98 21.09
N LEU A 153 24.12 7.74 21.98
CA LEU A 153 24.80 8.35 23.14
C LEU A 153 25.36 7.29 24.10
N ALA A 154 24.58 6.26 24.41
CA ALA A 154 25.04 5.16 25.26
C ALA A 154 26.29 4.47 24.67
N TRP A 155 26.31 4.21 23.36
CA TRP A 155 27.50 3.66 22.70
C TRP A 155 28.71 4.58 22.77
N LEU A 156 28.51 5.90 22.74
CA LEU A 156 29.59 6.86 22.86
C LEU A 156 30.17 6.91 24.28
N GLU A 157 29.31 6.81 25.31
CA GLU A 157 29.72 6.68 26.70
C GLU A 157 30.52 5.39 26.92
N ASP A 158 30.02 4.25 26.43
CA ASP A 158 30.71 2.96 26.51
C ASP A 158 32.12 3.01 25.87
N GLU A 159 32.24 3.64 24.71
CA GLU A 159 33.52 3.77 24.01
C GLU A 159 34.47 4.72 24.75
N HIS A 160 33.96 5.82 25.31
CA HIS A 160 34.75 6.73 26.13
C HIS A 160 35.33 6.02 27.37
N ASP A 161 34.53 5.21 28.05
CA ASP A 161 34.96 4.45 29.22
C ASP A 161 35.99 3.38 28.85
N LEU A 162 35.83 2.74 27.70
CA LEU A 162 36.81 1.79 27.16
C LEU A 162 38.16 2.48 26.87
N ILE A 163 38.14 3.65 26.23
CA ILE A 163 39.36 4.41 25.93
C ILE A 163 40.04 4.87 27.22
N SER A 164 39.27 5.41 28.17
CA SER A 164 39.77 5.91 29.45
C SER A 164 40.40 4.80 30.29
N SER A 165 39.74 3.63 30.39
CA SER A 165 40.27 2.47 31.11
C SER A 165 41.55 1.92 30.47
N ARG A 166 41.66 1.95 29.14
CA ARG A 166 42.92 1.64 28.47
C ARG A 166 43.99 2.65 28.84
N GLN A 167 43.73 3.96 28.70
CA GLN A 167 44.73 4.98 29.02
C GLN A 167 45.28 4.86 30.45
N THR A 168 44.42 4.60 31.45
CA THR A 168 44.86 4.41 32.84
C THR A 168 45.75 3.17 33.00
N LEU A 169 45.40 2.05 32.35
CA LEU A 169 46.24 0.84 32.33
C LEU A 169 47.63 1.12 31.74
N TRP A 170 47.69 1.82 30.61
CA TRP A 170 48.97 2.17 29.96
C TRP A 170 49.85 3.04 30.85
N LEU A 171 49.27 4.06 31.50
CA LEU A 171 49.99 4.93 32.42
C LEU A 171 50.46 4.22 33.70
N SER A 172 49.75 3.19 34.15
CA SER A 172 50.13 2.40 35.33
C SER A 172 51.23 1.36 35.08
N ALA A 173 51.50 1.03 33.80
CA ALA A 173 52.49 0.04 33.40
C ALA A 173 53.88 0.64 33.11
N THR A 174 53.99 1.97 33.09
CA THR A 174 55.23 2.75 32.94
C THR A 174 55.66 3.35 34.27
#